data_AF-A0AAX6G5T2-F1
#
_entry.id   AF-A0AAX6G5T2-F1
#
_cell.length_a   1.000
_cell.length_b   1.000
_cell.length_c   1.000
_cell.angle_alpha   90.00
_cell.angle_beta   90.00
_cell.angle_gamma   90.00
#
_symmetry.space_group_name_H-M   'P 1'
#
loop_
_entity.id
_entity.type
_entity.pdbx_description
1 polymer ?
#
loop_
_entity_poly.entity_id
_entity_poly.type
_entity_poly.pdbx_seq_one_letter_code
_entity_poly.pdbx_strand_id
1 'polypeptide(L)'
;MIKESIRGEQPCTVCILNYREMNMNVWLLLAWICCAAVTGLSYDTVVFRVTDCNKEIYRGFLQTLRTQLSTGTEKYDIPLLPIPSTSIQDLLLVKHFDWDGKPITLVLNRANVYVIAYEAKNVYYLLADTPNNPTLYGTNPHKLSFVGSYEHFNMLQENIEKILIWESAN
;
A
#
# COMPACT_ATOMS: atom_id res chain seq x y z
N MET A 1 37.79 -26.54 1.54
CA MET A 1 38.14 -25.09 1.58
C MET A 1 37.62 -24.45 0.30
N ILE A 2 36.40 -23.92 0.33
CA ILE A 2 36.00 -22.86 -0.61
C ILE A 2 35.52 -21.75 0.30
N LYS A 3 36.46 -20.87 0.62
CA LYS A 3 36.19 -19.58 1.20
C LYS A 3 36.20 -18.60 0.02
N GLU A 4 35.14 -17.83 -0.05
CA GLU A 4 35.05 -16.48 -0.63
C GLU A 4 34.74 -16.30 -2.12
N SER A 5 34.00 -15.22 -2.33
CA SER A 5 33.54 -14.63 -3.60
C SER A 5 32.36 -15.38 -4.22
N ILE A 6 31.12 -14.89 -4.15
CA ILE A 6 30.69 -13.64 -4.78
C ILE A 6 29.59 -12.95 -3.97
N ARG A 7 29.79 -11.64 -3.84
CA ARG A 7 28.93 -10.63 -3.23
C ARG A 7 27.96 -10.13 -4.31
N GLY A 8 26.68 -9.98 -3.97
CA GLY A 8 25.74 -9.08 -4.68
C GLY A 8 24.64 -9.76 -5.51
N GLU A 9 23.40 -9.33 -5.21
CA GLU A 9 22.18 -9.36 -6.04
C GLU A 9 21.19 -10.54 -5.89
N GLN A 10 19.96 -10.15 -5.53
CA GLN A 10 18.72 -10.93 -5.67
C GLN A 10 18.35 -11.04 -7.16
N PRO A 11 17.66 -12.11 -7.60
CA PRO A 11 16.19 -12.08 -7.57
C PRO A 11 15.56 -13.44 -7.19
N CYS A 12 14.43 -13.38 -6.49
CA CYS A 12 13.60 -14.54 -6.15
C CYS A 12 13.03 -15.18 -7.43
N THR A 13 13.74 -16.18 -7.95
CA THR A 13 13.26 -17.05 -9.02
C THR A 13 12.29 -18.06 -8.42
N VAL A 14 11.08 -18.13 -8.98
CA VAL A 14 10.08 -19.15 -8.66
C VAL A 14 10.67 -20.54 -8.99
N CYS A 15 11.00 -21.32 -7.97
CA CYS A 15 11.42 -22.69 -8.15
C CYS A 15 10.18 -23.60 -8.25
N ILE A 16 9.80 -23.98 -9.47
CA ILE A 16 8.98 -25.17 -9.68
C ILE A 16 9.90 -26.37 -9.43
N LEU A 17 9.90 -26.90 -8.20
CA LEU A 17 10.57 -28.16 -7.92
C LEU A 17 9.65 -29.32 -8.30
N ASN A 18 9.92 -29.87 -9.47
CA ASN A 18 9.55 -31.24 -9.82
C ASN A 18 10.29 -32.16 -8.83
N TYR A 19 9.58 -32.74 -7.86
CA TYR A 19 10.21 -33.58 -6.84
C TYR A 19 9.76 -35.04 -6.95
N ARG A 20 10.71 -35.84 -7.43
CA ARG A 20 10.71 -37.29 -7.46
C ARG A 20 10.97 -37.83 -6.05
N GLU A 21 9.96 -38.52 -5.53
CA GLU A 21 9.99 -39.62 -4.56
C GLU A 21 11.18 -39.66 -3.59
N MET A 22 11.01 -39.08 -2.38
CA MET A 22 11.72 -39.53 -1.18
C MET A 22 11.05 -39.02 0.12
N ASN A 23 10.57 -39.99 0.91
CA ASN A 23 10.40 -40.02 2.37
C ASN A 23 9.33 -39.12 3.06
N MET A 24 8.23 -39.76 3.50
CA MET A 24 7.00 -39.15 4.03
C MET A 24 7.14 -38.39 5.37
N ASN A 25 8.26 -38.48 6.10
CA ASN A 25 8.41 -37.82 7.42
C ASN A 25 8.84 -36.34 7.35
N VAL A 26 9.38 -35.87 6.21
CA VAL A 26 9.76 -34.46 6.03
C VAL A 26 8.53 -33.56 5.82
N TRP A 27 7.45 -34.12 5.28
CA TRP A 27 6.20 -33.42 5.01
C TRP A 27 5.49 -32.91 6.26
N LEU A 28 5.55 -33.65 7.37
CA LEU A 28 4.92 -33.22 8.63
C LEU A 28 5.65 -32.04 9.29
N LEU A 29 6.98 -31.99 9.18
CA LEU A 29 7.78 -30.88 9.69
C LEU A 29 7.65 -29.62 8.82
N LEU A 30 7.62 -29.77 7.49
CA LEU A 30 7.37 -28.66 6.58
C LEU A 30 5.94 -28.12 6.70
N ALA A 31 4.93 -28.98 6.89
CA ALA A 31 3.56 -28.54 7.12
C ALA A 31 3.40 -27.77 8.43
N TRP A 32 4.09 -28.17 9.51
CA TRP A 32 4.04 -27.44 10.78
C TRP A 32 4.75 -26.08 10.71
N ILE A 33 5.89 -26.02 10.00
CA ILE A 33 6.61 -24.76 9.74
C ILE A 33 5.80 -23.86 8.79
N CYS A 34 5.03 -24.44 7.86
CA CYS A 34 4.15 -23.68 6.96
C CYS A 34 2.86 -23.18 7.65
N CYS A 35 2.38 -23.85 8.71
CA CYS A 35 1.23 -23.40 9.50
C CYS A 35 1.57 -22.36 10.58
N ALA A 36 2.87 -22.11 10.83
CA ALA A 36 3.33 -20.87 11.48
C ALA A 36 3.41 -19.70 10.47
N ALA A 37 2.68 -19.80 9.35
CA ALA A 37 2.40 -18.68 8.46
C ALA A 37 1.77 -17.56 9.28
N VAL A 38 2.62 -16.59 9.59
CA VAL A 38 2.32 -15.17 9.77
C VAL A 38 0.84 -14.90 9.60
N THR A 39 0.10 -14.85 10.72
CA THR A 39 -1.21 -14.20 10.77
C THR A 39 -0.98 -12.69 10.66
N GLY A 40 -0.36 -12.28 9.56
CA GLY A 40 -0.14 -10.88 9.22
C GLY A 40 -1.47 -10.34 8.77
N LEU A 41 -1.91 -9.26 9.40
CA LEU A 41 -2.96 -8.44 8.84
C LEU A 41 -2.52 -8.05 7.43
N SER A 42 -3.22 -8.56 6.42
CA SER A 42 -2.99 -8.20 5.02
C SER A 42 -3.89 -7.02 4.70
N TYR A 43 -3.30 -5.89 4.35
CA TYR A 43 -4.03 -4.72 3.88
C TYR A 43 -4.18 -4.80 2.37
N ASP A 44 -5.39 -4.54 1.88
CA ASP A 44 -5.62 -4.42 0.44
C ASP A 44 -4.70 -3.33 -0.12
N THR A 45 -4.05 -3.62 -1.24
CA THR A 45 -3.07 -2.73 -1.85
C THR A 45 -3.37 -2.54 -3.33
N VAL A 46 -3.57 -1.29 -3.73
CA VAL A 46 -3.69 -0.88 -5.13
C VAL A 46 -2.36 -0.30 -5.58
N VAL A 47 -1.88 -0.73 -6.75
CA VAL A 47 -0.60 -0.30 -7.29
C VAL A 47 -0.83 0.65 -8.47
N PHE A 48 -0.09 1.74 -8.50
CA PHE A 48 -0.02 2.67 -9.63
C PHE A 48 1.42 2.95 -10.02
N ARG A 49 1.71 2.94 -11.31
CA ARG A 49 3.02 3.26 -11.87
C ARG A 49 2.87 4.40 -12.86
N VAL A 50 3.74 5.40 -12.74
CA VAL A 50 3.72 6.55 -13.63
C VAL A 50 4.37 6.22 -14.98
N THR A 51 5.33 5.30 -15.02
CA THR A 51 5.97 4.83 -16.25
C THR A 51 4.93 4.33 -17.26
N ASP A 52 4.98 4.85 -18.48
CA ASP A 52 4.06 4.56 -19.59
C ASP A 52 2.57 4.83 -19.30
N CYS A 53 2.28 5.63 -18.26
CA CYS A 53 0.90 5.95 -17.91
C CYS A 53 0.21 6.76 -19.02
N ASN A 54 -0.95 6.26 -19.44
CA ASN A 54 -1.85 6.95 -20.35
C ASN A 54 -3.25 7.07 -19.71
N LYS A 55 -4.15 7.76 -20.39
CA LYS A 55 -5.52 8.02 -19.92
C LYS A 55 -6.28 6.74 -19.55
N GLU A 56 -6.10 5.66 -20.29
CA GLU A 56 -6.80 4.40 -20.04
C GLU A 56 -6.24 3.68 -18.81
N ILE A 57 -4.92 3.67 -18.65
CA ILE A 57 -4.24 3.11 -17.46
C ILE A 57 -4.67 3.85 -16.21
N TYR A 58 -4.68 5.19 -16.24
CA TYR A 58 -5.10 6.00 -15.11
C TYR A 58 -6.59 5.79 -14.77
N ARG A 59 -7.46 5.73 -15.79
CA ARG A 59 -8.89 5.42 -15.59
C ARG A 59 -9.08 4.04 -14.98
N GLY A 60 -8.34 3.04 -15.46
CA GLY A 60 -8.36 1.68 -14.92
C GLY A 60 -7.92 1.65 -13.45
N PHE A 61 -6.83 2.34 -13.12
CA PHE A 61 -6.39 2.51 -11.73
C PHE A 61 -7.49 3.11 -10.84
N LEU A 62 -8.12 4.20 -11.26
CA LEU A 62 -9.20 4.82 -10.49
C LEU A 62 -10.42 3.91 -10.35
N GLN A 63 -10.73 3.08 -11.35
CA GLN A 63 -11.80 2.08 -11.25
C GLN A 63 -11.46 1.00 -10.23
N THR A 64 -10.26 0.43 -10.31
CA THR A 64 -9.77 -0.56 -9.32
C THR A 64 -9.79 0.04 -7.91
N LEU A 65 -9.33 1.29 -7.74
CA LEU A 65 -9.36 1.99 -6.47
C LEU A 65 -10.79 2.11 -5.93
N ARG A 66 -11.76 2.54 -6.75
CA ARG A 66 -13.17 2.62 -6.34
C ARG A 66 -13.76 1.26 -5.96
N THR A 67 -13.44 0.21 -6.71
CA THR A 67 -13.89 -1.15 -6.39
C THR A 67 -13.36 -1.61 -5.03
N GLN A 68 -12.09 -1.35 -4.73
CA GLN A 68 -11.49 -1.71 -3.43
C GLN A 68 -12.03 -0.85 -2.28
N LEU A 69 -12.40 0.41 -2.53
CA LEU A 69 -13.01 1.27 -1.52
C LEU A 69 -14.48 0.92 -1.23
N SER A 70 -15.19 0.35 -2.21
CA SER A 70 -16.61 0.03 -2.09
C SER A 70 -16.88 -1.14 -1.16
N THR A 71 -18.05 -1.11 -0.50
CA THR A 71 -18.64 -2.25 0.22
C THR A 71 -19.30 -3.28 -0.70
N GLY A 72 -19.37 -3.01 -2.02
CA GLY A 72 -20.16 -3.78 -2.97
C GLY A 72 -21.66 -3.48 -2.92
N THR A 73 -22.09 -2.52 -2.07
CA THR A 73 -23.46 -2.01 -2.04
C THR A 73 -23.56 -0.65 -2.72
N GLU A 74 -24.70 -0.39 -3.33
CA GLU A 74 -24.96 0.82 -4.11
C GLU A 74 -26.23 1.51 -3.63
N LYS A 75 -26.28 2.84 -3.80
CA LYS A 75 -27.49 3.63 -3.64
C LYS A 75 -27.61 4.57 -4.83
N TYR A 76 -28.67 4.41 -5.61
CA TYR A 76 -28.85 5.12 -6.89
C TYR A 76 -27.67 4.91 -7.85
N ASP A 77 -27.21 3.66 -7.97
CA ASP A 77 -26.07 3.26 -8.83
C ASP A 77 -24.73 3.94 -8.46
N ILE A 78 -24.64 4.48 -7.24
CA ILE A 78 -23.41 5.04 -6.67
C ILE A 78 -22.90 4.08 -5.60
N PRO A 79 -21.67 3.54 -5.76
CA PRO A 79 -21.05 2.68 -4.76
C PRO A 79 -20.92 3.39 -3.41
N LEU A 80 -21.37 2.72 -2.36
CA LEU A 80 -21.25 3.23 -1.00
C LEU A 80 -19.89 2.85 -0.40
N LEU A 81 -19.38 3.77 0.41
CA LEU A 81 -18.22 3.54 1.26
C LEU A 81 -18.64 2.80 2.54
N PRO A 82 -17.71 2.08 3.19
CA PRO A 82 -17.98 1.46 4.47
C PRO A 82 -18.35 2.51 5.52
N ILE A 83 -19.23 2.12 6.44
CA ILE A 83 -19.55 2.93 7.61
C ILE A 83 -18.27 3.07 8.44
N PRO A 84 -17.89 4.27 8.89
CA PRO A 84 -16.69 4.47 9.68
C PRO A 84 -16.68 3.54 10.89
N SER A 85 -15.63 2.73 11.02
CA SER A 85 -15.37 1.96 12.23
C SER A 85 -14.00 2.35 12.80
N THR A 86 -13.76 1.94 14.05
CA THR A 86 -12.44 2.04 14.66
C THR A 86 -11.53 0.87 14.25
N SER A 87 -11.98 0.02 13.33
CA SER A 87 -11.26 -1.16 12.89
C SER A 87 -10.10 -0.79 11.99
N ILE A 88 -8.98 -1.46 12.24
CA ILE A 88 -7.76 -1.38 11.43
C ILE A 88 -8.00 -1.93 10.00
N GLN A 89 -9.08 -2.71 9.79
CA GLN A 89 -9.46 -3.28 8.49
C GLN A 89 -10.04 -2.25 7.51
N ASP A 90 -10.34 -1.03 7.97
CA ASP A 90 -10.86 0.05 7.13
C ASP A 90 -9.75 0.82 6.41
N LEU A 91 -8.53 0.29 6.36
CA LEU A 91 -7.40 0.92 5.68
C LEU A 91 -7.15 0.29 4.31
N LEU A 92 -6.83 1.13 3.33
CA LEU A 92 -6.42 0.73 1.99
C LEU A 92 -5.04 1.33 1.69
N LEU A 93 -4.12 0.52 1.17
CA LEU A 93 -2.81 0.98 0.75
C LEU A 93 -2.82 1.31 -0.74
N VAL A 94 -2.23 2.44 -1.11
CA VAL A 94 -2.01 2.82 -2.51
C VAL A 94 -0.52 2.99 -2.74
N LYS A 95 0.08 2.03 -3.43
CA LYS A 95 1.51 2.03 -3.74
C LYS A 95 1.75 2.72 -5.07
N HIS A 96 2.31 3.92 -4.99
CA HIS A 96 2.63 4.77 -6.13
C HIS A 96 4.12 4.65 -6.48
N PHE A 97 4.44 4.34 -7.73
CA PHE A 97 5.81 4.31 -8.23
C PHE A 97 6.08 5.53 -9.12
N ASP A 98 7.15 6.26 -8.82
CA ASP A 98 7.63 7.35 -9.67
C ASP A 98 8.28 6.83 -10.97
N TRP A 99 8.78 7.76 -11.79
CA TRP A 99 9.47 7.46 -13.05
C TRP A 99 10.74 6.62 -12.89
N ASP A 100 11.40 6.70 -11.73
CA ASP A 100 12.59 5.91 -11.38
C ASP A 100 12.22 4.54 -10.79
N GLY A 101 10.92 4.22 -10.67
CA GLY A 101 10.45 3.01 -10.02
C GLY A 101 10.60 3.01 -8.50
N LYS A 102 10.76 4.17 -7.87
CA LYS A 102 10.79 4.30 -6.40
C LYS A 102 9.36 4.39 -5.86
N PRO A 103 8.98 3.55 -4.88
CA PRO A 103 7.64 3.55 -4.33
C PRO A 103 7.47 4.55 -3.18
N ILE A 104 6.28 5.12 -3.11
CA ILE A 104 5.68 5.70 -1.91
C ILE A 104 4.35 4.97 -1.68
N THR A 105 4.07 4.55 -0.46
CA THR A 105 2.80 3.88 -0.12
C THR A 105 1.91 4.85 0.63
N LEU A 106 0.79 5.27 0.05
CA LEU A 106 -0.22 6.06 0.74
C LEU A 106 -1.13 5.14 1.55
N VAL A 107 -1.55 5.60 2.73
CA VAL A 107 -2.51 4.90 3.60
C VAL A 107 -3.80 5.70 3.59
N LEU A 108 -4.86 5.10 3.06
CA LEU A 108 -6.19 5.71 2.95
C LEU A 108 -7.12 5.10 3.99
N ASN A 109 -7.98 5.93 4.57
CA ASN A 109 -9.16 5.45 5.29
C ASN A 109 -10.30 5.20 4.30
N ARG A 110 -10.81 3.97 4.23
CA ARG A 110 -11.86 3.54 3.30
C ARG A 110 -13.20 4.24 3.55
N ALA A 111 -13.48 4.67 4.77
CA ALA A 111 -14.75 5.29 5.13
C ALA A 111 -14.90 6.72 4.57
N ASN A 112 -13.79 7.40 4.26
CA ASN A 112 -13.80 8.78 3.77
C ASN A 112 -12.82 9.06 2.61
N VAL A 113 -12.08 8.05 2.16
CA VAL A 113 -11.09 8.11 1.07
C VAL A 113 -9.96 9.12 1.36
N TYR A 114 -9.70 9.40 2.63
CA TYR A 114 -8.70 10.38 3.03
C TYR A 114 -7.34 9.74 3.30
N VAL A 115 -6.27 10.40 2.87
CA VAL A 115 -4.90 9.98 3.21
C VAL A 115 -4.63 10.35 4.66
N ILE A 116 -4.21 9.37 5.46
CA ILE A 116 -3.88 9.55 6.88
C ILE A 116 -2.39 9.38 7.15
N ALA A 117 -1.70 8.59 6.33
CA ALA A 117 -0.26 8.38 6.44
C ALA A 117 0.35 8.07 5.08
N TYR A 118 1.67 8.13 4.99
CA TYR A 118 2.41 7.56 3.88
C TYR A 118 3.70 6.88 4.35
N GLU A 119 4.17 5.92 3.58
CA GLU A 119 5.44 5.24 3.77
C GLU A 119 6.43 5.70 2.69
N ALA A 120 7.61 6.13 3.12
CA ALA A 120 8.73 6.39 2.23
C ALA A 120 10.01 5.84 2.84
N LYS A 121 10.80 5.09 2.06
CA LYS A 121 12.07 4.50 2.50
C LYS A 121 11.95 3.69 3.81
N ASN A 122 10.88 2.89 3.93
CA ASN A 122 10.56 2.05 5.09
C ASN A 122 10.27 2.81 6.39
N VAL A 123 9.91 4.09 6.29
CA VAL A 123 9.46 4.90 7.42
C VAL A 123 8.05 5.39 7.14
N TYR A 124 7.16 5.21 8.11
CA TYR A 124 5.81 5.77 8.06
C TYR A 124 5.78 7.19 8.61
N TYR A 125 5.09 8.05 7.88
CA TYR A 125 4.84 9.45 8.20
C TYR A 125 3.34 9.63 8.40
N LEU A 126 2.92 9.94 9.62
CA LEU A 126 1.52 10.01 10.03
C LEU A 126 1.10 11.46 10.16
N LEU A 127 -0.11 11.79 9.71
CA LEU A 127 -0.72 13.08 10.05
C LEU A 127 -0.98 13.18 11.56
N ALA A 128 -1.06 14.42 12.06
CA ALA A 128 -1.17 14.69 13.50
C ALA A 128 -2.41 14.02 14.15
N ASP A 129 -3.49 13.89 13.41
CA ASP A 129 -4.77 13.28 13.82
C ASP A 129 -4.84 11.77 13.55
N THR A 130 -3.80 11.17 12.98
CA THR A 130 -3.81 9.73 12.68
C THR A 130 -3.67 8.90 13.95
N PRO A 131 -4.60 7.95 14.20
CA PRO A 131 -4.51 7.03 15.33
C PRO A 131 -3.26 6.15 15.23
N ASN A 132 -2.69 5.78 16.38
CA ASN A 132 -1.58 4.86 16.41
C ASN A 132 -2.03 3.44 16.02
N ASN A 133 -1.29 2.83 15.10
CA ASN A 133 -1.45 1.44 14.70
C ASN A 133 -0.06 0.79 14.56
N PRO A 134 0.51 0.25 15.64
CA PRO A 134 1.85 -0.35 15.62
C PRO A 134 1.95 -1.55 14.67
N THR A 135 0.82 -2.22 14.38
CA THR A 135 0.79 -3.36 13.47
C THR A 135 1.04 -2.97 12.02
N LEU A 136 0.61 -1.77 11.60
CA LEU A 136 0.91 -1.23 10.26
C LEU A 136 2.15 -0.35 10.26
N TYR A 137 2.22 0.60 11.20
CA TYR A 137 3.22 1.67 11.17
C TYR A 137 4.54 1.30 11.87
N GLY A 138 4.59 0.14 12.51
CA GLY A 138 5.72 -0.28 13.34
C GLY A 138 5.82 0.49 14.65
N THR A 139 6.98 0.41 15.30
CA THR A 139 7.21 0.96 16.64
C THR A 139 7.67 2.41 16.67
N ASN A 140 8.15 2.93 15.53
CA ASN A 140 8.71 4.30 15.46
C ASN A 140 8.30 5.06 14.19
N PRO A 141 6.99 5.28 13.96
CA PRO A 141 6.55 6.18 12.90
C PRO A 141 6.92 7.63 13.22
N HIS A 142 7.17 8.43 12.18
CA HIS A 142 7.30 9.87 12.30
C HIS A 142 5.93 10.53 12.26
N LYS A 143 5.58 11.31 13.29
CA LYS A 143 4.31 12.04 13.34
C LYS A 143 4.52 13.49 12.91
N LEU A 144 3.82 13.87 11.85
CA LEU A 144 3.84 15.23 11.31
C LEU A 144 3.09 16.17 12.25
N SER A 145 3.47 17.45 12.25
CA SER A 145 2.90 18.47 13.13
C SER A 145 1.59 19.08 12.61
N PHE A 146 1.06 18.59 11.49
CA PHE A 146 -0.14 19.11 10.83
C PHE A 146 -1.14 17.99 10.54
N VAL A 147 -2.41 18.37 10.45
CA VAL A 147 -3.52 17.50 10.03
C VAL A 147 -3.74 17.61 8.53
N GLY A 148 -4.47 16.66 7.96
CA GLY A 148 -4.68 16.62 6.52
C GLY A 148 -5.70 17.60 5.97
N SER A 149 -6.24 18.56 6.72
CA SER A 149 -7.28 19.46 6.18
C SER A 149 -6.70 20.43 5.15
N TYR A 150 -7.46 20.73 4.09
CA TYR A 150 -7.04 21.70 3.07
C TYR A 150 -6.77 23.10 3.65
N GLU A 151 -7.47 23.49 4.71
CA GLU A 151 -7.21 24.74 5.44
C GLU A 151 -5.79 24.77 6.02
N HIS A 152 -5.32 23.66 6.61
CA HIS A 152 -3.96 23.57 7.12
C HIS A 152 -2.92 23.54 6.01
N PHE A 153 -3.20 22.91 4.86
CA PHE A 153 -2.29 22.93 3.72
C PHE A 153 -2.11 24.32 3.12
N ASN A 154 -3.18 25.10 3.00
CA ASN A 154 -3.09 26.50 2.55
C ASN A 154 -2.28 27.37 3.52
N MET A 155 -2.30 27.07 4.82
CA MET A 155 -1.47 27.76 5.82
C MET A 155 0.02 27.39 5.75
N LEU A 156 0.37 26.26 5.12
CA LEU A 156 1.75 25.84 4.85
C LEU A 156 2.34 26.48 3.58
N GLN A 157 1.72 27.56 3.09
CA GLN A 157 2.26 28.44 2.03
C GLN A 157 2.15 27.90 0.59
N GLU A 158 1.37 26.84 0.37
CA GLU A 158 0.98 26.37 -0.96
C GLU A 158 -0.54 26.48 -1.14
N ASN A 159 -1.01 27.59 -1.73
CA ASN A 159 -2.41 27.65 -2.20
C ASN A 159 -2.60 26.54 -3.23
N ILE A 160 -3.54 25.64 -3.00
CA ILE A 160 -3.80 24.48 -3.87
C ILE A 160 -4.14 24.91 -5.31
N GLU A 161 -4.77 26.09 -5.48
CA GLU A 161 -5.04 26.70 -6.79
C GLU A 161 -3.77 27.00 -7.61
N LYS A 162 -2.62 27.08 -6.96
CA LYS A 162 -1.31 27.33 -7.58
C LYS A 162 -0.50 26.05 -7.81
N ILE A 163 -0.99 24.91 -7.31
CA ILE A 163 -0.32 23.62 -7.47
C ILE A 163 -0.73 23.07 -8.84
N LEU A 164 0.26 22.89 -9.72
CA LEU A 164 0.05 22.27 -11.03
C LEU A 164 -0.34 20.81 -10.83
N ILE A 165 -1.63 20.52 -11.00
CA ILE A 165 -2.10 19.16 -11.26
C ILE A 165 -1.89 18.95 -12.75
N TRP A 166 -1.00 18.02 -13.10
CA TRP A 166 -0.58 17.78 -14.49
C TRP A 166 -1.76 17.80 -15.47
N GLU A 167 -1.75 18.74 -16.40
CA GLU A 167 -2.63 18.76 -17.57
C GLU A 167 -2.01 17.85 -18.64
N SER A 168 -2.72 16.81 -19.04
CA SER A 168 -2.30 16.02 -20.20
C SER A 168 -2.39 16.90 -21.44
N ALA A 169 -1.24 17.18 -22.08
CA ALA A 169 -1.24 17.66 -23.46
C ALA A 169 -1.98 16.63 -24.33
N ASN A 170 -2.97 17.12 -25.08
CA ASN A 170 -3.76 16.37 -26.07
C ASN A 170 -2.90 15.49 -26.98
#